data_AF-A0A1I0JA46-F1
#
_entry.id   AF-A0A1I0JA46-F1
#
_cell.length_a   1.000
_cell.length_b   1.000
_cell.length_c   1.000
_cell.angle_alpha   90.00
_cell.angle_beta   90.00
_cell.angle_gamma   90.00
#
_symmetry.space_group_name_H-M   'P 1'
#
loop_
_entity.id
_entity.type
_entity.pdbx_description
1 polymer ?
#
loop_
_entity_poly.entity_id
_entity_poly.type
_entity_poly.pdbx_seq_one_letter_code
_entity_poly.pdbx_strand_id
1 'polypeptide(L)'
;MEPFEREGLADWIGPLLDGAFVTLQIALAAYALGLMLGLAGAAAKLGGSATLRGIAAAYTSLVRAIPELLLIILLYYAGTQGLNAALQAMRARRV
;
A
#
# COMPACT_ATOMS: atom_id res chain seq x y z
N MET A 1 -8.85 36.19 -14.64
CA MET A 1 -9.38 35.01 -15.35
C MET A 1 -8.17 34.19 -15.74
N GLU A 2 -8.20 32.91 -15.36
CA GLU A 2 -7.04 32.04 -15.16
C GLU A 2 -6.28 31.70 -16.47
N PRO A 3 -4.97 31.44 -16.42
CA PRO A 3 -4.12 31.06 -17.57
C PRO A 3 -4.53 29.76 -18.30
N PHE A 4 -5.50 29.02 -17.77
CA PHE A 4 -6.06 27.78 -18.33
C PHE A 4 -6.69 27.94 -19.73
N GLU A 5 -7.05 29.17 -20.12
CA GLU A 5 -7.62 29.44 -21.46
C GLU A 5 -6.60 29.33 -22.60
N ARG A 6 -5.29 29.20 -22.31
CA ARG A 6 -4.21 29.12 -23.32
C ARG A 6 -3.49 27.78 -23.41
N GLU A 7 -3.83 26.82 -22.56
CA GLU A 7 -3.24 25.48 -22.59
C GLU A 7 -4.02 24.61 -23.57
N GLY A 8 -3.37 24.19 -24.64
CA GLY A 8 -3.94 23.26 -25.60
C GLY A 8 -3.94 21.84 -25.04
N LEU A 9 -4.80 20.96 -25.56
CA LEU A 9 -4.79 19.52 -25.23
C LEU A 9 -3.39 18.89 -25.39
N ALA A 10 -2.56 19.43 -26.29
CA ALA A 10 -1.19 18.98 -26.52
C ALA A 10 -0.28 19.17 -25.31
N ASP A 11 -0.48 20.23 -24.52
CA ASP A 11 0.34 20.55 -23.34
C ASP A 11 0.14 19.52 -22.21
N TRP A 12 -1.01 18.85 -22.20
CA TRP A 12 -1.36 17.84 -21.21
C TRP A 12 -0.88 16.42 -21.55
N ILE A 13 -0.45 16.16 -22.79
CA ILE A 13 -0.05 14.81 -23.22
C ILE A 13 1.13 14.29 -22.37
N GLY A 14 2.15 15.12 -22.13
CA GLY A 14 3.31 14.74 -21.33
C GLY A 14 2.93 14.35 -19.89
N PRO A 15 2.32 15.26 -19.11
CA PRO A 15 1.88 14.97 -17.74
C PRO A 15 0.94 13.77 -17.62
N LEU A 16 0.03 13.59 -18.59
CA LEU A 16 -0.88 12.45 -18.60
C LEU A 16 -0.16 11.12 -18.84
N LEU A 17 0.83 11.10 -19.76
CA LEU A 17 1.65 9.92 -19.99
C LEU A 17 2.52 9.59 -18.78
N ASP A 18 3.11 10.59 -18.14
CA ASP A 18 3.88 10.41 -16.91
C ASP A 18 3.00 9.85 -15.78
N GLY A 19 1.82 10.42 -15.59
CA GLY A 19 0.84 9.93 -14.60
C GLY A 19 0.37 8.50 -14.90
N ALA A 20 0.17 8.17 -16.18
CA ALA A 20 -0.18 6.81 -16.59
C ALA A 20 0.94 5.82 -16.28
N PHE A 21 2.20 6.21 -16.52
CA PHE A 21 3.35 5.37 -16.21
C PHE A 21 3.51 5.15 -14.70
N VAL A 22 3.34 6.18 -13.88
CA VAL A 22 3.34 6.06 -12.41
C VAL A 22 2.21 5.14 -11.93
N THR A 23 1.01 5.26 -12.50
CA THR A 23 -0.12 4.38 -12.18
C THR A 23 0.24 2.91 -12.47
N LEU A 24 0.87 2.64 -13.62
CA LEU A 24 1.29 1.29 -13.98
C LEU A 24 2.35 0.74 -13.01
N GLN A 25 3.34 1.56 -12.64
CA GLN A 25 4.38 1.16 -11.68
C GLN A 25 3.76 0.78 -10.33
N ILE A 26 2.88 1.63 -9.79
CA ILE A 26 2.23 1.39 -8.50
C ILE A 26 1.33 0.15 -8.60
N ALA A 27 0.55 0.00 -9.66
CA ALA A 27 -0.34 -1.15 -9.85
C ALA A 27 0.43 -2.47 -9.89
N LEU A 28 1.52 -2.54 -10.66
CA LEU A 28 2.34 -3.75 -10.76
C LEU A 28 3.05 -4.08 -9.44
N ALA A 29 3.61 -3.07 -8.76
CA ALA A 29 4.27 -3.26 -7.47
C ALA A 29 3.28 -3.72 -6.39
N ALA A 30 2.13 -3.05 -6.29
CA ALA A 30 1.08 -3.40 -5.34
C ALA A 30 0.50 -4.79 -5.62
N TYR A 31 0.28 -5.15 -6.89
CA TYR A 31 -0.21 -6.46 -7.28
C TYR A 31 0.79 -7.57 -6.93
N ALA A 32 2.08 -7.37 -7.23
CA ALA A 32 3.11 -8.35 -6.89
C ALA A 32 3.20 -8.59 -5.38
N LEU A 33 3.24 -7.51 -4.58
CA LEU A 33 3.26 -7.61 -3.11
C LEU A 33 1.97 -8.25 -2.56
N GLY A 34 0.81 -7.81 -3.06
CA GLY A 34 -0.49 -8.36 -2.67
C GLY A 34 -0.60 -9.85 -2.99
N LEU A 35 -0.08 -10.28 -4.14
CA LEU A 35 -0.07 -11.69 -4.53
C LEU A 35 0.83 -12.52 -3.63
N MET A 36 2.04 -12.04 -3.30
CA MET A 36 2.95 -12.73 -2.38
C MET A 36 2.31 -12.90 -0.99
N LEU A 37 1.72 -11.84 -0.44
CA LEU A 37 1.04 -11.89 0.85
C LEU A 37 -0.21 -12.78 0.82
N GLY A 38 -0.99 -12.70 -0.26
CA GLY A 38 -2.18 -13.53 -0.47
C GLY A 38 -1.85 -15.01 -0.56
N LEU A 39 -0.81 -15.38 -1.30
CA LEU A 39 -0.32 -16.76 -1.41
C LEU A 39 0.22 -17.26 -0.07
N ALA A 40 0.99 -16.45 0.65
CA ALA A 40 1.47 -16.80 1.99
C ALA A 40 0.31 -17.03 2.97
N GLY A 41 -0.70 -16.16 2.94
CA GLY A 41 -1.92 -16.31 3.76
C GLY A 41 -2.73 -17.54 3.39
N ALA A 42 -2.86 -17.86 2.10
CA ALA A 42 -3.54 -19.06 1.62
C ALA A 42 -2.79 -20.34 2.05
N ALA A 43 -1.46 -20.36 1.88
CA ALA A 43 -0.62 -21.46 2.33
C ALA A 43 -0.71 -21.68 3.85
N ALA A 44 -0.71 -20.59 4.64
CA ALA A 44 -0.90 -20.65 6.08
C ALA A 44 -2.28 -21.22 6.48
N LYS A 45 -3.33 -20.93 5.69
CA LYS A 45 -4.68 -21.48 5.92
C LYS A 45 -4.77 -22.98 5.57
N LEU A 46 -4.03 -23.43 4.57
CA LEU A 46 -3.96 -24.84 4.17
C LEU A 46 -3.07 -25.66 5.12
N GLY A 47 -2.07 -25.04 5.74
CA GLY A 47 -1.21 -25.67 6.73
C GLY A 47 -2.01 -26.23 7.91
N GLY A 48 -1.61 -27.40 8.43
CA GLY A 48 -2.26 -28.14 9.53
C GLY A 48 -2.48 -27.35 10.83
N SER A 49 -1.76 -26.25 11.03
CA SER A 49 -1.72 -25.51 12.29
C SER A 49 -2.94 -24.59 12.46
N ALA A 50 -3.73 -24.84 13.51
CA ALA A 50 -4.88 -24.02 13.89
C ALA A 50 -4.49 -22.56 14.20
N THR A 51 -3.30 -22.34 14.78
CA THR A 51 -2.79 -21.00 15.11
C THR A 51 -2.50 -20.18 13.85
N LEU A 52 -1.81 -20.77 12.86
CA LEU A 52 -1.50 -20.08 11.59
C LEU A 52 -2.78 -19.76 10.80
N ARG A 53 -3.75 -20.69 10.79
CA ARG A 53 -5.08 -20.44 10.22
C ARG A 53 -5.78 -19.27 10.89
N GLY A 54 -5.78 -19.22 12.22
CA GLY A 54 -6.40 -18.15 13.00
C GLY A 54 -5.79 -16.78 12.67
N ILE A 55 -4.45 -16.69 12.64
CA ILE A 55 -3.72 -15.45 12.30
C ILE A 55 -4.05 -15.03 10.86
N ALA A 56 -3.97 -15.95 9.90
CA ALA A 56 -4.26 -15.65 8.50
C ALA A 56 -5.74 -15.25 8.30
N ALA A 57 -6.67 -15.88 9.01
CA ALA A 57 -8.08 -15.51 8.99
C ALA A 57 -8.29 -14.09 9.54
N ALA A 58 -7.73 -13.79 10.72
CA ALA A 58 -7.81 -12.48 11.34
C ALA A 58 -7.23 -11.37 10.45
N TYR A 59 -6.03 -11.57 9.90
CA TYR A 59 -5.41 -10.63 8.97
C TYR A 59 -6.31 -10.37 7.75
N THR A 60 -6.77 -11.42 7.07
CA THR A 60 -7.63 -11.24 5.87
C THR A 60 -8.98 -10.62 6.20
N SER A 61 -9.53 -10.90 7.38
CA SER A 61 -10.80 -10.33 7.82
C SER A 61 -10.65 -8.85 8.14
N LEU A 62 -9.59 -8.46 8.85
CA LEU A 62 -9.34 -7.08 9.24
C LEU A 62 -9.10 -6.20 8.01
N VAL A 63 -8.19 -6.60 7.12
CA VAL A 63 -7.87 -5.82 5.92
C VAL A 63 -9.11 -5.63 5.04
N ARG A 64 -9.94 -6.67 4.89
CA ARG A 64 -11.17 -6.58 4.09
C ARG A 64 -12.31 -5.84 4.79
N ALA A 65 -12.28 -5.70 6.11
CA ALA A 65 -13.28 -4.99 6.88
C ALA A 65 -13.05 -3.47 6.87
N ILE A 66 -11.80 -3.02 6.64
CA ILE A 66 -11.47 -1.61 6.56
C ILE A 66 -11.74 -1.10 5.14
N PRO A 67 -12.45 0.04 4.98
CA PRO A 67 -12.61 0.69 3.69
C PRO A 67 -11.26 1.06 3.05
N GLU A 68 -11.15 0.88 1.73
CA GLU A 68 -9.89 1.10 1.00
C GLU A 68 -9.31 2.50 1.23
N LEU A 69 -10.16 3.53 1.21
CA LEU A 69 -9.72 4.91 1.48
C LEU A 69 -9.15 5.07 2.90
N LEU A 70 -9.75 4.40 3.90
CA LEU A 70 -9.25 4.43 5.27
C LEU A 70 -7.94 3.65 5.41
N LEU A 71 -7.76 2.54 4.68
CA LEU A 71 -6.49 1.81 4.64
C LEU A 71 -5.36 2.69 4.12
N ILE A 72 -5.60 3.41 3.01
CA ILE A 72 -4.60 4.30 2.41
C ILE A 72 -4.26 5.45 3.39
N ILE A 73 -5.28 6.06 4.01
CA ILE A 73 -5.09 7.11 5.03
C ILE A 73 -4.28 6.57 6.22
N LEU A 74 -4.65 5.41 6.75
CA LEU A 74 -3.95 4.78 7.87
C LEU A 74 -2.50 4.48 7.51
N LEU A 75 -2.26 3.88 6.34
CA LEU A 75 -0.92 3.56 5.87
C LEU A 75 -0.07 4.84 5.73
N TYR A 76 -0.64 5.90 5.16
CA TYR A 76 0.04 7.17 4.97
C TYR A 76 0.43 7.82 6.31
N TYR A 77 -0.53 8.01 7.23
CA TYR A 77 -0.30 8.74 8.48
C TYR A 77 0.31 7.86 9.58
N ALA A 78 -0.27 6.69 9.85
CA ALA A 78 0.20 5.81 10.91
C ALA A 78 1.45 5.02 10.48
N GLY A 79 1.55 4.63 9.21
CA GLY A 79 2.73 3.94 8.69
C GLY A 79 3.99 4.80 8.80
N THR A 80 3.92 6.07 8.38
CA THR A 80 5.07 7.00 8.49
C THR A 80 5.47 7.24 9.94
N GLN A 81 4.50 7.49 10.83
CA GLN A 81 4.77 7.70 12.25
C GLN A 81 5.36 6.43 12.91
N GLY A 82 4.78 5.27 12.63
CA GLY A 82 5.23 3.99 13.16
C GLY A 82 6.65 3.64 12.70
N LEU A 83 6.96 3.85 11.41
CA LEU A 83 8.30 3.66 10.87
C LEU A 83 9.31 4.59 11.55
N ASN A 84 8.98 5.88 11.69
CA ASN A 84 9.84 6.84 12.38
C ASN A 84 10.08 6.45 13.85
N ALA A 85 9.03 6.02 14.56
CA ALA A 85 9.16 5.54 15.94
C ALA A 85 10.05 4.30 16.03
N ALA A 86 9.90 3.34 15.11
CA ALA A 86 10.74 2.15 15.04
C ALA A 86 12.22 2.50 14.77
N LEU A 87 12.46 3.41 13.83
CA LEU A 87 13.81 3.90 13.53
C LEU A 87 14.44 4.60 14.74
N GLN A 88 13.68 5.42 15.48
CA GLN A 88 14.14 6.08 16.69
C GLN A 88 14.44 5.07 17.81
N ALA A 89 13.57 4.07 18.01
CA ALA A 89 13.80 3.01 18.99
C ALA A 89 15.08 2.21 18.67
N MET A 90 15.33 1.90 17.39
CA MET A 90 16.57 1.25 16.97
C MET A 90 17.81 2.13 17.18
N ARG A 91 17.68 3.45 17.00
CA ARG A 91 18.77 4.41 17.28
C ARG A 91 19.04 4.55 18.78
N ALA A 92 18.00 4.63 19.61
CA ALA A 92 18.09 4.72 21.06
C ALA A 92 18.71 3.47 21.69
N ARG A 93 18.63 2.30 21.03
CA ARG A 93 19.28 1.06 21.47
C ARG A 93 20.76 0.95 21.05
N ARG A 94 21.24 1.88 20.22
CA ARG A 94 22.60 1.87 19.64
C ARG A 94 23.54 2.89 20.30
N VAL A 95 23.03 3.70 21.23
CA VAL A 95 23.76 4.63 22.11
C VAL A 95 23.65 4.13 23.53
#